data_AF-A0A371DA29-F1
#
_entry.id   AF-A0A371DA29-F1
#
_cell.length_a   1.000
_cell.length_b   1.000
_cell.length_c   1.000
_cell.angle_alpha   90.00
_cell.angle_beta   90.00
_cell.angle_gamma   90.00
#
_symmetry.space_group_name_H-M   'P 1'
#
loop_
_entity.id
_entity.type
_entity.pdbx_description
1 polymer ?
#
loop_
_entity_poly.entity_id
_entity_poly.type
_entity_poly.pdbx_seq_one_letter_code
_entity_poly.pdbx_strand_id
1 'polypeptide(L)'
;MSYAEWKREPTTMQVLFGLHLPYRPPRSFIGKFLWRRRVWVEVTFALSMLEPWEKFLVMVVMYLTLGLLLTAIYLYLPQHLAFLTARASYYLLGRD
;
A
#
# COMPACT_ATOMS: atom_id res chain seq x y z
N MET A 1 13.03 -11.88 23.93
CA MET A 1 12.82 -10.42 24.02
C MET A 1 13.36 -9.95 25.37
N SER A 2 14.35 -9.06 25.36
CA SER A 2 14.96 -8.54 26.61
C SER A 2 14.10 -7.43 27.20
N TYR A 3 14.05 -7.30 28.53
CA TYR A 3 13.31 -6.23 29.23
C TYR A 3 13.65 -4.82 28.71
N ALA A 4 14.90 -4.61 28.31
CA ALA A 4 15.36 -3.37 27.73
C ALA A 4 14.69 -3.04 26.38
N GLU A 5 14.36 -4.05 25.57
CA GLU A 5 13.73 -3.87 24.26
C GLU A 5 12.28 -3.42 24.37
N TRP A 6 11.54 -3.93 25.35
CA TRP A 6 10.13 -3.56 25.56
C TRP A 6 9.94 -2.09 25.94
N LYS A 7 10.93 -1.50 26.62
CA LYS A 7 10.92 -0.08 27.00
C LYS A 7 11.38 0.86 25.87
N ARG A 8 11.93 0.35 24.77
CA ARG A 8 12.42 1.21 23.68
C ARG A 8 11.24 1.87 22.98
N GLU A 9 11.36 3.18 22.79
CA GLU A 9 10.43 3.94 21.96
C GLU A 9 10.86 3.79 20.50
N PRO A 10 10.00 3.27 19.62
CA PRO A 10 10.36 3.08 18.23
C PRO A 10 10.45 4.45 17.55
N THR A 11 11.50 4.62 16.75
CA THR A 11 11.66 5.80 15.90
C THR A 11 10.67 5.71 14.73
N THR A 12 10.20 6.84 14.23
CA THR A 12 9.37 6.91 13.01
C THR A 12 10.01 6.21 11.81
N MET A 13 11.34 6.31 11.67
CA MET A 13 12.09 5.61 10.62
C MET A 13 12.03 4.09 10.76
N GLN A 14 12.03 3.57 12.00
CA GLN A 14 11.89 2.13 12.24
C GLN A 14 10.47 1.66 11.88
N VAL A 15 9.45 2.50 12.10
CA VAL A 15 8.08 2.20 11.70
C VAL A 15 7.92 2.14 10.18
N LEU A 16 8.66 2.96 9.43
CA LEU A 16 8.61 2.97 7.96
C LEU A 16 9.46 1.88 7.33
N PHE A 17 10.73 1.79 7.71
CA PHE A 17 11.73 0.96 7.02
C PHE A 17 12.19 -0.27 7.80
N GLY A 18 11.77 -0.41 9.06
CA GLY A 18 12.12 -1.57 9.87
C GLY A 18 11.49 -2.85 9.32
N LEU A 19 12.28 -3.91 9.22
CA LEU A 19 11.81 -5.24 8.79
C LEU A 19 10.68 -5.75 9.70
N HIS A 20 10.85 -5.57 11.01
CA HIS A 20 9.86 -5.92 12.01
C HIS A 20 8.99 -4.73 12.39
N LEU A 21 7.70 -4.99 12.58
CA LEU A 21 6.76 -4.02 13.10
C LEU A 21 7.00 -3.84 14.61
N PRO A 22 7.27 -2.61 15.09
CA PRO A 22 7.38 -2.39 16.52
C PRO A 22 6.02 -2.58 17.19
N TYR A 23 6.01 -3.24 18.36
CA TYR A 23 4.77 -3.55 19.07
C TYR A 23 4.05 -2.30 19.63
N ARG A 24 4.80 -1.21 19.84
CA ARG A 24 4.28 0.06 20.35
C ARG A 24 4.23 1.13 19.26
N PRO A 25 3.24 2.03 19.29
CA PRO A 25 3.25 3.20 18.44
C PRO A 25 4.34 4.20 18.88
N PRO A 26 4.96 4.92 17.94
CA PRO A 26 5.87 6.02 18.26
C PRO A 26 5.07 7.20 18.86
N ARG A 27 5.75 8.07 19.63
CA ARG A 27 5.11 9.23 20.29
C ARG A 27 4.60 10.30 19.31
N SER A 28 5.27 10.48 18.19
CA SER A 28 4.90 11.48 17.19
C SER A 28 3.54 11.18 16.56
N PHE A 29 2.72 12.21 16.30
CA PHE A 29 1.41 12.05 15.64
C PHE A 29 1.51 11.37 14.27
N ILE A 30 2.43 11.82 13.43
CA ILE A 30 2.66 11.28 12.07
C ILE A 30 3.11 9.82 12.16
N GLY A 31 4.07 9.52 13.05
CA GLY A 31 4.53 8.16 13.27
C GLY A 31 3.42 7.23 13.76
N LYS A 32 2.53 7.71 14.64
CA LYS A 32 1.41 6.91 15.17
C LYS A 32 0.40 6.58 14.07
N PHE A 33 0.13 7.55 13.18
CA PHE A 33 -0.71 7.34 12.01
C PHE A 33 -0.12 6.30 11.05
N LEU A 34 1.17 6.45 10.70
CA LEU A 34 1.87 5.50 9.83
C LEU A 34 1.94 4.11 10.44
N TRP A 35 2.24 4.02 11.73
CA TRP A 35 2.23 2.76 12.48
C TRP A 35 0.87 2.08 12.41
N ARG A 36 -0.23 2.82 12.63
CA ARG A 36 -1.59 2.27 12.54
C ARG A 36 -1.90 1.75 11.15
N ARG A 37 -1.52 2.48 10.10
CA ARG A 37 -1.73 2.05 8.71
C ARG A 37 -0.94 0.78 8.41
N ARG A 38 0.32 0.71 8.85
CA ARG A 38 1.17 -0.46 8.69
C ARG A 38 0.63 -1.68 9.43
N VAL A 39 0.21 -1.53 10.70
CA VAL A 39 -0.44 -2.59 11.49
C VAL A 39 -1.66 -3.13 10.75
N TRP A 40 -2.53 -2.25 10.26
CA TRP A 40 -3.74 -2.65 9.54
C TRP A 40 -3.41 -3.51 8.30
N VAL A 41 -2.45 -3.07 7.49
CA VAL A 41 -2.00 -3.85 6.31
C VAL A 41 -1.40 -5.19 6.73
N GLU A 42 -0.49 -5.21 7.71
CA GLU A 42 0.18 -6.44 8.14
C GLU A 42 -0.78 -7.47 8.74
N VAL A 43 -1.85 -7.03 9.40
CA VAL A 43 -2.88 -7.91 9.95
C VAL A 43 -3.84 -8.40 8.87
N THR A 44 -4.33 -7.50 8.00
CA THR A 44 -5.29 -7.86 6.94
C THR A 44 -4.71 -8.87 5.95
N PHE A 45 -3.43 -8.75 5.62
CA PHE A 45 -2.75 -9.64 4.67
C PHE A 45 -1.93 -10.75 5.37
N ALA A 46 -2.09 -10.92 6.69
CA ALA A 46 -1.35 -11.89 7.50
C ALA A 46 0.19 -11.80 7.37
N LEU A 47 0.73 -10.66 6.94
CA LEU A 47 2.18 -10.44 6.73
C LEU A 47 2.97 -10.46 8.04
N SER A 48 2.29 -10.39 9.18
CA SER A 48 2.89 -10.47 10.51
C SER A 48 3.43 -11.86 10.86
N MET A 49 2.95 -12.91 10.18
CA MET A 49 3.37 -14.30 10.40
C MET A 49 4.47 -14.77 9.46
N LEU A 50 4.74 -14.02 8.38
CA LEU A 50 5.74 -14.34 7.38
C LEU A 50 7.15 -14.04 7.89
N GLU A 51 8.12 -14.80 7.39
CA GLU A 51 9.53 -14.47 7.59
C GLU A 51 9.89 -13.15 6.88
N PRO A 52 10.90 -12.40 7.37
CA PRO A 52 11.25 -11.12 6.79
C PRO A 52 11.55 -11.16 5.28
N TRP A 53 12.14 -12.25 4.78
CA TRP A 53 12.46 -12.42 3.37
C TRP A 53 11.21 -12.74 2.53
N GLU A 54 10.28 -13.55 3.03
CA GLU A 54 9.02 -13.88 2.35
C GLU A 54 8.17 -12.62 2.18
N LYS A 55 8.09 -11.81 3.24
CA LYS A 55 7.42 -10.52 3.22
C LYS A 55 8.03 -9.57 2.19
N PHE A 56 9.35 -9.57 2.05
CA PHE A 56 10.04 -8.78 1.02
C PHE A 56 9.62 -9.24 -0.38
N LEU A 57 9.60 -10.54 -0.65
CA LEU A 57 9.13 -11.10 -1.93
C LEU A 57 7.69 -10.68 -2.23
N VAL A 58 6.76 -10.84 -1.28
CA VAL A 58 5.36 -10.45 -1.44
C VAL A 58 5.22 -8.97 -1.76
N MET A 59 5.96 -8.10 -1.06
CA MET A 59 5.96 -6.67 -1.33
C MET A 59 6.47 -6.36 -2.74
N VAL A 60 7.55 -7.00 -3.19
CA VAL A 60 8.09 -6.83 -4.55
C VAL A 60 7.04 -7.20 -5.60
N VAL A 61 6.42 -8.38 -5.48
CA VAL A 61 5.38 -8.82 -6.42
C VAL A 61 4.19 -7.87 -6.43
N MET A 62 3.73 -7.43 -5.25
CA MET A 62 2.64 -6.47 -5.12
C MET A 62 2.98 -5.13 -5.80
N TYR A 63 4.17 -4.58 -5.55
CA TYR A 63 4.60 -3.32 -6.16
C TYR A 63 4.79 -3.42 -7.67
N LEU A 64 5.33 -4.54 -8.17
CA LEU A 64 5.44 -4.79 -9.61
C LEU A 64 4.07 -4.87 -10.27
N THR A 65 3.14 -5.61 -9.67
CA THR A 65 1.76 -5.76 -10.19
C THR A 65 1.03 -4.42 -10.19
N LEU A 66 1.14 -3.65 -9.10
CA LEU A 66 0.56 -2.32 -8.99
C LEU A 66 1.21 -1.36 -10.01
N GLY A 67 2.52 -1.42 -10.19
CA GLY A 67 3.25 -0.63 -11.19
C GLY A 67 2.74 -0.92 -12.60
N LEU A 68 2.65 -2.20 -12.98
CA LEU A 68 2.09 -2.59 -14.27
C LEU A 68 0.64 -2.11 -14.43
N LEU A 69 -0.20 -2.27 -13.41
CA LEU A 69 -1.59 -1.81 -13.44
C LEU A 69 -1.68 -0.28 -13.60
N LEU A 70 -0.86 0.49 -12.89
CA LEU A 70 -0.81 1.94 -13.01
C LEU A 70 -0.33 2.37 -14.41
N THR A 71 0.68 1.70 -14.97
CA THR A 71 1.13 1.97 -16.34
C THR A 71 0.06 1.65 -17.38
N ALA A 72 -0.68 0.54 -17.21
CA ALA A 72 -1.80 0.18 -18.06
C ALA A 72 -2.93 1.22 -17.96
N ILE A 73 -3.28 1.64 -16.75
CA ILE A 73 -4.26 2.72 -16.53
C ILE A 73 -3.80 3.99 -17.23
N TYR A 74 -2.55 4.41 -17.06
CA TYR A 74 -2.06 5.66 -17.63
C TYR A 74 -2.04 5.64 -19.16
N LEU A 75 -1.59 4.55 -19.77
CA LEU A 75 -1.43 4.45 -21.23
C LEU A 75 -2.73 4.10 -21.97
N TYR A 76 -3.55 3.22 -21.39
CA TYR A 76 -4.70 2.63 -22.08
C TYR A 76 -6.03 3.27 -21.66
N LEU A 77 -6.22 3.58 -20.38
CA LEU A 77 -7.52 4.06 -19.89
C LEU A 77 -8.03 5.34 -20.59
N PRO A 78 -7.20 6.37 -20.91
CA PRO A 78 -7.69 7.59 -21.56
C PRO A 78 -8.31 7.34 -22.93
N GLN A 79 -7.68 6.47 -23.73
CA GLN A 79 -8.17 6.11 -25.06
C GLN A 79 -9.51 5.36 -24.95
N HIS A 80 -9.62 4.44 -23.98
CA HIS A 80 -10.84 3.70 -23.72
C HIS A 80 -11.98 4.59 -23.23
N LEU A 81 -11.69 5.54 -22.35
CA LEU A 81 -12.67 6.51 -21.88
C LEU A 81 -13.17 7.37 -23.04
N ALA A 82 -12.29 7.89 -23.89
CA ALA A 82 -12.69 8.67 -25.06
C ALA A 82 -13.66 7.88 -25.96
N PHE A 83 -13.32 6.62 -26.28
CA PHE A 83 -14.17 5.74 -27.07
C PHE A 83 -15.54 5.47 -26.42
N LEU A 84 -15.56 5.17 -25.11
CA LEU A 84 -16.81 4.92 -24.38
C LEU A 84 -17.67 6.17 -24.28
N THR A 85 -17.07 7.35 -24.09
CA THR A 85 -17.80 8.62 -24.02
C THR A 85 -18.45 8.97 -25.35
N ALA A 86 -17.77 8.75 -26.49
CA ALA A 86 -18.34 8.97 -27.82
C ALA A 86 -19.56 8.07 -28.08
N ARG A 87 -19.49 6.79 -27.68
CA ARG A 87 -20.65 5.88 -27.75
C ARG A 87 -21.76 6.30 -26.80
N ALA A 88 -21.43 6.65 -25.57
CA ALA A 88 -22.43 7.10 -24.60
C ALA A 88 -23.16 8.35 -25.09
N SER A 89 -22.46 9.32 -25.70
CA SER A 89 -23.10 10.50 -26.29
C SER A 89 -24.02 10.16 -27.45
N TYR A 90 -23.64 9.20 -28.31
CA TYR A 90 -24.50 8.74 -29.40
C TYR A 90 -25.81 8.15 -28.86
N TYR A 91 -25.74 7.23 -27.89
CA TYR A 91 -26.94 6.59 -27.34
C TYR A 91 -27.81 7.51 -26.49
N LEU A 92 -27.21 8.45 -25.74
CA LEU A 92 -27.96 9.32 -24.81
C LEU A 92 -28.49 10.59 -25.47
N LEU A 93 -27.74 11.16 -26.42
CA LEU A 93 -28.07 12.47 -27.01
C LEU A 93 -28.49 12.36 -28.47
N GLY A 94 -28.36 11.19 -29.10
CA GLY A 94 -28.71 10.98 -30.50
C GLY A 94 -27.91 11.85 -31.48
N ARG A 95 -26.73 12.33 -31.07
CA ARG A 95 -25.89 13.18 -31.91
C ARG A 95 -25.11 12.31 -32.90
N ASP A 96 -25.25 12.66 -34.17
CA ASP A 96 -24.63 12.03 -35.35
C ASP A 96 -23.10 11.88 -35.24
#